data_AF-A0AA94H623-F1
#
_entry.id   AF-A0AA94H623-F1
#
_cell.length_a   1.000
_cell.length_b   1.000
_cell.length_c   1.000
_cell.angle_alpha   90.00
_cell.angle_beta   90.00
_cell.angle_gamma   90.00
#
_symmetry.space_group_name_H-M   'P 1'
#
loop_
_entity.id
_entity.type
_entity.pdbx_description
1 polymer ?
#
loop_
_entity_poly.entity_id
_entity_poly.type
_entity_poly.pdbx_seq_one_letter_code
_entity_poly.pdbx_strand_id
1 'polypeptide(L)'
;MDNVLTPDKLAHSWLEDALALLFGTLMISFGVVLFRQSGALTGGTAGLAFLIHYTTHVSFGVAFFLINLPFYWLSVRRMGAQFTLKTFCAVALVSLFSDLHGRFIHIDQLNPFYATLFGNIMMGIGFVVLFRHKASLGGMNILALWLQEKSGIRAGKFQMVVDACIVTASLFVVNWPMLVVSVVGATILNLIIAMNHRPGRYAV
;
A
#
# COMPACT_ATOMS: atom_id res chain seq x y z
N MET A 1 43.44 16.90 -11.35
CA MET A 1 43.22 16.28 -10.02
C MET A 1 41.73 16.06 -9.98
N ASP A 2 41.28 15.01 -10.63
CA ASP A 2 39.89 14.87 -11.04
C ASP A 2 39.26 13.85 -10.09
N ASN A 3 38.98 14.29 -8.87
CA ASN A 3 38.08 13.58 -7.97
C ASN A 3 36.65 13.77 -8.48
N VAL A 4 36.35 13.14 -9.61
CA VAL A 4 34.97 12.86 -9.99
C VAL A 4 34.51 11.77 -9.04
N LEU A 5 33.97 12.17 -7.90
CA LEU A 5 33.15 11.32 -7.07
C LEU A 5 32.02 10.82 -7.99
N THR A 6 32.17 9.62 -8.53
CA THR A 6 30.99 8.87 -8.98
C THR A 6 30.10 8.78 -7.75
N PRO A 7 28.85 9.26 -7.79
CA PRO A 7 27.93 8.99 -6.69
C PRO A 7 27.75 7.48 -6.73
N ASP A 8 28.50 6.77 -5.88
CA ASP A 8 28.10 5.46 -5.41
C ASP A 8 26.68 5.69 -4.93
N LYS A 9 25.70 5.21 -5.69
CA LYS A 9 24.30 5.23 -5.28
C LYS A 9 24.31 4.55 -3.93
N LEU A 10 24.25 5.34 -2.84
CA LEU A 10 24.38 4.84 -1.48
C LEU A 10 23.30 3.75 -1.33
N ALA A 11 23.74 2.50 -1.40
CA ALA A 11 22.85 1.36 -1.34
C ALA A 11 22.51 1.16 0.13
N HIS A 12 21.22 1.10 0.43
CA HIS A 12 20.77 0.87 1.80
C HIS A 12 21.37 -0.43 2.34
N SER A 13 21.85 -0.35 3.59
CA SER A 13 22.26 -1.54 4.33
C SER A 13 21.04 -2.43 4.59
N TRP A 14 21.26 -3.73 4.76
CA TRP A 14 20.22 -4.69 5.12
C TRP A 14 19.51 -4.31 6.45
N LEU A 15 20.21 -3.67 7.37
CA LEU A 15 19.64 -3.14 8.62
C LEU A 15 18.71 -1.96 8.38
N GLU A 16 19.11 -1.03 7.51
CA GLU A 16 18.28 0.12 7.13
C GLU A 16 17.00 -0.37 6.43
N ASP A 17 17.12 -1.34 5.54
CA ASP A 17 15.98 -2.00 4.92
C ASP A 17 15.07 -2.65 5.94
N ALA A 18 15.61 -3.43 6.89
CA ALA A 18 14.82 -4.10 7.91
C ALA A 18 14.05 -3.11 8.79
N LEU A 19 14.71 -2.04 9.24
CA LEU A 19 14.08 -0.98 10.04
C LEU A 19 13.03 -0.22 9.24
N ALA A 20 13.30 0.09 7.97
CA ALA A 20 12.35 0.75 7.09
C ALA A 20 11.12 -0.11 6.81
N LEU A 21 11.31 -1.42 6.58
CA LEU A 21 10.22 -2.37 6.44
C LEU A 21 9.38 -2.41 7.72
N LEU A 22 10.01 -2.54 8.88
CA LEU A 22 9.30 -2.57 10.16
C LEU A 22 8.50 -1.28 10.39
N PHE A 23 9.15 -0.12 10.28
CA PHE A 23 8.50 1.17 10.52
C PHE A 23 7.40 1.48 9.49
N GLY A 24 7.70 1.30 8.19
CA GLY A 24 6.75 1.56 7.12
C GLY A 24 5.51 0.67 7.23
N THR A 25 5.69 -0.62 7.53
CA THR A 25 4.57 -1.57 7.69
C THR A 25 3.76 -1.32 8.97
N LEU A 26 4.39 -0.90 10.07
CA LEU A 26 3.68 -0.47 11.28
C LEU A 26 2.79 0.76 11.01
N MET A 27 3.34 1.79 10.34
CA MET A 27 2.56 2.99 9.98
C MET A 27 1.37 2.67 9.08
N ILE A 28 1.58 1.82 8.07
CA ILE A 28 0.52 1.44 7.13
C ILE A 28 -0.54 0.58 7.82
N SER A 29 -0.14 -0.42 8.60
CA SER A 29 -1.08 -1.29 9.30
C SER A 29 -1.88 -0.55 10.38
N PHE A 30 -1.29 0.45 11.05
CA PHE A 30 -2.05 1.31 11.95
C PHE A 30 -3.06 2.18 11.18
N GLY A 31 -2.68 2.75 10.03
CA GLY A 31 -3.63 3.45 9.16
C GLY A 31 -4.77 2.56 8.67
N VAL A 32 -4.50 1.28 8.38
CA VAL A 32 -5.52 0.26 8.08
C VAL A 32 -6.49 0.06 9.24
N VAL A 33 -6.01 0.03 10.49
CA VAL A 33 -6.89 -0.10 11.68
C VAL A 33 -7.85 1.08 11.78
N LEU A 34 -7.37 2.30 11.52
CA LEU A 34 -8.22 3.49 11.51
C LEU A 34 -9.30 3.43 10.42
N PHE A 35 -8.96 2.89 9.24
CA PHE A 35 -9.93 2.65 8.17
C PHE A 35 -10.99 1.63 8.57
N ARG A 36 -10.59 0.52 9.21
CA ARG A 36 -11.53 -0.49 9.70
C ARG A 36 -12.51 0.11 10.70
N GLN A 37 -12.02 0.96 11.60
CA GLN A 37 -12.85 1.66 12.59
C GLN A 37 -13.80 2.68 11.95
N SER A 38 -13.38 3.34 10.87
CA SER A 38 -14.22 4.33 10.19
C SER A 38 -15.19 3.72 9.18
N GLY A 39 -15.01 2.45 8.80
CA GLY A 39 -15.69 1.85 7.66
C GLY A 39 -15.24 2.42 6.31
N ALA A 40 -14.07 3.06 6.26
CA ALA A 40 -13.51 3.59 5.02
C ALA A 40 -12.86 2.50 4.16
N LEU A 41 -12.53 2.87 2.92
CA LEU A 41 -11.93 1.98 1.94
C LEU A 41 -10.83 2.71 1.15
N THR A 42 -9.87 1.97 0.61
CA THR A 42 -8.83 2.50 -0.28
C THR A 42 -8.88 1.80 -1.65
N GLY A 43 -8.01 2.18 -2.58
CA GLY A 43 -7.87 1.52 -3.89
C GLY A 43 -6.93 0.31 -3.88
N GLY A 44 -6.73 -0.30 -5.04
CA GLY A 44 -5.73 -1.36 -5.24
C GLY A 44 -6.00 -2.66 -4.45
N THR A 45 -4.93 -3.40 -4.14
CA THR A 45 -5.02 -4.68 -3.40
C THR A 45 -5.57 -4.51 -1.98
N ALA A 46 -5.24 -3.40 -1.31
CA ALA A 46 -5.76 -3.10 0.02
C ALA A 46 -7.28 -2.81 -0.02
N GLY A 47 -7.75 -2.09 -1.04
CA GLY A 47 -9.19 -1.88 -1.27
C GLY A 47 -9.96 -3.18 -1.44
N LEU A 48 -9.44 -4.09 -2.26
CA LEU A 48 -10.03 -5.41 -2.44
C LEU A 48 -10.04 -6.22 -1.13
N ALA A 49 -8.96 -6.12 -0.32
CA ALA A 49 -8.91 -6.75 0.99
C ALA A 49 -9.96 -6.19 1.96
N PHE A 50 -10.21 -4.87 1.95
CA PHE A 50 -11.29 -4.25 2.72
C PHE A 50 -12.67 -4.73 2.26
N LEU A 51 -12.92 -4.81 0.96
CA LEU A 51 -14.20 -5.34 0.46
C LEU A 51 -14.44 -6.77 0.96
N ILE A 52 -13.43 -7.63 0.87
CA ILE A 52 -13.52 -9.00 1.40
C ILE A 52 -13.76 -8.96 2.91
N HIS A 53 -13.03 -8.13 3.66
CA HIS A 53 -13.20 -8.00 5.10
C HIS A 53 -14.59 -7.49 5.53
N TYR A 54 -15.23 -6.63 4.73
CA TYR A 54 -16.55 -6.07 5.05
C TYR A 54 -17.70 -6.97 4.59
N THR A 55 -17.50 -7.76 3.52
CA THR A 55 -18.52 -8.68 2.98
C THR A 55 -18.41 -10.09 3.55
N THR A 56 -17.24 -10.45 4.11
CA THR A 56 -16.97 -11.76 4.70
C THR A 56 -16.43 -11.60 6.12
N HIS A 57 -16.52 -12.63 6.95
CA HIS A 57 -15.93 -12.61 8.30
C HIS A 57 -14.41 -12.85 8.33
N VAL A 58 -13.73 -12.82 7.17
CA VAL A 58 -12.28 -13.01 7.08
C VAL A 58 -11.56 -11.75 7.57
N SER A 59 -10.46 -11.91 8.31
CA SER A 59 -9.67 -10.76 8.77
C SER A 59 -9.04 -10.02 7.59
N PHE A 60 -8.87 -8.71 7.73
CA PHE A 60 -8.19 -7.90 6.70
C PHE A 60 -6.81 -8.46 6.39
N GLY A 61 -6.03 -8.83 7.42
CA GLY A 61 -4.67 -9.34 7.23
C GLY A 61 -4.63 -10.59 6.36
N VAL A 62 -5.52 -11.55 6.61
CA VAL A 62 -5.63 -12.79 5.81
C VAL A 62 -6.03 -12.46 4.37
N ALA A 63 -7.06 -11.64 4.17
CA ALA A 63 -7.50 -11.26 2.83
C ALA A 63 -6.38 -10.56 2.05
N PHE A 64 -5.69 -9.61 2.70
CA PHE A 64 -4.62 -8.84 2.10
C PHE A 64 -3.42 -9.71 1.68
N PHE A 65 -3.04 -10.67 2.51
CA PHE A 65 -1.96 -11.61 2.18
C PHE A 65 -2.35 -12.51 0.99
N LEU A 66 -3.55 -13.09 1.02
CA LEU A 66 -4.01 -14.01 -0.03
C LEU A 66 -4.15 -13.34 -1.40
N ILE A 67 -4.66 -12.11 -1.44
CA ILE A 67 -4.77 -11.32 -2.68
C ILE A 67 -3.37 -11.06 -3.29
N ASN A 68 -2.34 -10.93 -2.46
CA ASN A 68 -1.00 -10.62 -2.93
C ASN A 68 -0.20 -11.83 -3.44
N LEU A 69 -0.52 -13.05 -3.00
CA LEU A 69 0.12 -14.30 -3.43
C LEU A 69 0.34 -14.43 -4.95
N PRO A 70 -0.67 -14.28 -5.82
CA PRO A 70 -0.50 -14.46 -7.27
C PRO A 70 0.50 -13.46 -7.88
N PHE A 71 0.67 -12.28 -7.26
CA PHE A 71 1.54 -11.25 -7.80
C PHE A 71 3.02 -11.47 -7.45
N TYR A 72 3.36 -12.30 -6.46
CA TYR A 72 4.76 -12.59 -6.16
C TYR A 72 5.45 -13.32 -7.31
N TRP A 73 4.74 -14.24 -7.97
CA TRP A 73 5.26 -14.92 -9.16
C TRP A 73 5.60 -13.93 -10.29
N LEU A 74 4.71 -12.95 -10.53
CA LEU A 74 4.97 -11.88 -11.50
C LEU A 74 6.12 -10.97 -11.05
N SER A 75 6.17 -10.64 -9.76
CA SER A 75 7.20 -9.81 -9.16
C SER A 75 8.60 -10.40 -9.33
N VAL A 76 8.79 -11.70 -9.07
CA VAL A 76 10.10 -12.35 -9.24
C VAL A 76 10.59 -12.20 -10.67
N ARG A 77 9.70 -12.38 -11.66
CA ARG A 77 10.05 -12.31 -13.08
C ARG A 77 10.33 -10.88 -13.56
N ARG A 78 9.72 -9.86 -12.97
CA ARG A 78 9.78 -8.48 -13.48
C ARG A 78 10.65 -7.53 -12.66
N MET A 79 10.60 -7.64 -11.34
CA MET A 79 11.28 -6.74 -10.40
C MET A 79 12.52 -7.40 -9.77
N GLY A 80 12.65 -8.72 -9.89
CA GLY A 80 13.75 -9.50 -9.33
C GLY A 80 13.47 -10.04 -7.93
N ALA A 81 14.31 -10.98 -7.49
CA ALA A 81 14.12 -11.71 -6.24
C ALA A 81 14.24 -10.81 -4.99
N GLN A 82 15.18 -9.87 -4.98
CA GLN A 82 15.38 -8.97 -3.82
C GLN A 82 14.17 -8.08 -3.54
N PHE A 83 13.63 -7.42 -4.57
CA PHE A 83 12.41 -6.62 -4.45
C PHE A 83 11.23 -7.47 -4.01
N THR A 84 11.12 -8.69 -4.54
CA THR A 84 10.01 -9.59 -4.23
C THR A 84 10.06 -10.07 -2.79
N LEU A 85 11.25 -10.43 -2.28
CA LEU A 85 11.41 -10.83 -0.88
C LEU A 85 11.04 -9.67 0.06
N LYS A 86 11.52 -8.46 -0.21
CA LYS A 86 11.17 -7.27 0.60
C LYS A 86 9.67 -6.99 0.57
N THR A 87 9.04 -7.07 -0.61
CA THR A 87 7.59 -6.89 -0.80
C THR A 87 6.78 -7.98 -0.10
N PHE A 88 7.23 -9.24 -0.16
CA PHE A 88 6.62 -10.35 0.56
C PHE A 88 6.66 -10.10 2.06
N CYS A 89 7.84 -9.78 2.61
CA CYS A 89 7.99 -9.45 4.02
C CYS A 89 7.12 -8.25 4.42
N ALA A 90 7.07 -7.20 3.58
CA ALA A 90 6.26 -6.02 3.87
C ALA A 90 4.76 -6.34 3.91
N VAL A 91 4.24 -7.11 2.95
CA VAL A 91 2.84 -7.55 2.94
C VAL A 91 2.55 -8.47 4.13
N ALA A 92 3.43 -9.41 4.44
CA ALA A 92 3.28 -10.30 5.59
C ALA A 92 3.24 -9.51 6.91
N LEU A 93 4.13 -8.53 7.08
CA LEU A 93 4.16 -7.65 8.26
C LEU A 93 2.92 -6.77 8.36
N VAL A 94 2.47 -6.14 7.27
CA VAL A 94 1.21 -5.36 7.30
C VAL A 94 0.03 -6.26 7.66
N SER A 95 -0.02 -7.46 7.09
CA SER A 95 -1.09 -8.43 7.39
C SER A 95 -1.08 -8.82 8.86
N LEU A 96 0.07 -9.22 9.38
CA LEU A 96 0.25 -9.58 10.79
C LEU A 96 -0.10 -8.42 11.71
N PHE A 97 0.48 -7.24 11.49
CA PHE A 97 0.26 -6.09 12.34
C PHE A 97 -1.19 -5.60 12.28
N SER A 98 -1.84 -5.60 11.12
CA SER A 98 -3.24 -5.16 11.02
C SER A 98 -4.23 -5.98 11.87
N ASP A 99 -3.90 -7.25 12.12
CA ASP A 99 -4.65 -8.12 13.03
C ASP A 99 -4.15 -8.01 14.48
N LEU A 100 -2.84 -7.80 14.67
CA LEU A 100 -2.21 -7.67 15.98
C LEU A 100 -2.64 -6.38 16.71
N HIS A 101 -2.77 -5.26 16.00
CA HIS A 101 -3.20 -3.99 16.58
C HIS A 101 -4.52 -4.11 17.33
N GLY A 102 -5.49 -4.87 16.80
CA GLY A 102 -6.78 -5.09 17.45
C GLY A 102 -6.71 -5.86 18.77
N ARG A 103 -5.57 -6.52 19.09
CA ARG A 103 -5.36 -7.18 20.39
C ARG A 103 -4.80 -6.23 21.46
N PHE A 104 -4.10 -5.18 21.04
CA PHE A 104 -3.43 -4.25 21.95
C PHE A 104 -4.11 -2.89 22.05
N ILE A 105 -4.90 -2.51 21.04
CA ILE A 105 -5.50 -1.20 20.92
C ILE A 105 -7.01 -1.36 20.80
N HIS A 106 -7.72 -0.86 21.80
CA HIS A 106 -9.17 -0.76 21.80
C HIS A 106 -9.53 0.71 21.60
N ILE A 107 -10.31 1.00 20.56
CA ILE A 107 -10.73 2.35 20.21
C ILE A 107 -12.22 2.43 20.48
N ASP A 108 -12.60 3.09 21.58
CA ASP A 108 -14.00 3.17 22.01
C ASP A 108 -14.81 4.13 21.15
N GLN A 109 -14.28 5.34 20.93
CA GLN A 109 -14.90 6.34 20.07
C GLN A 109 -13.83 7.03 19.23
N LEU A 110 -14.08 7.08 17.93
CA LEU A 110 -13.23 7.79 17.00
C LEU A 110 -14.09 8.39 15.90
N ASN A 111 -13.89 9.68 15.62
CA ASN A 111 -14.59 10.33 14.53
C ASN A 111 -14.19 9.67 13.19
N PRO A 112 -15.14 9.11 12.41
CA PRO A 112 -14.82 8.38 11.18
C PRO A 112 -14.09 9.22 10.11
N PHE A 113 -14.41 10.52 10.03
CA PHE A 113 -13.75 11.44 9.09
C PHE A 113 -12.28 11.65 9.47
N TYR A 114 -12.03 11.90 10.76
CA TYR A 114 -10.67 12.04 11.28
C TYR A 114 -9.85 10.77 11.08
N ALA A 115 -10.42 9.61 11.45
CA ALA A 115 -9.79 8.30 11.30
C ALA A 115 -9.38 8.03 9.84
N THR A 116 -10.25 8.36 8.90
CA THR A 116 -9.99 8.13 7.47
C THR A 116 -8.91 9.06 6.93
N LEU A 117 -8.97 10.36 7.25
CA LEU A 117 -7.96 11.31 6.81
C LEU A 117 -6.59 11.00 7.41
N PHE A 118 -6.54 10.78 8.73
CA PHE A 118 -5.29 10.47 9.42
C PHE A 118 -4.72 9.11 9.00
N GLY A 119 -5.58 8.10 8.82
CA GLY A 119 -5.19 6.81 8.29
C GLY A 119 -4.52 6.91 6.91
N ASN A 120 -5.06 7.74 6.01
CA ASN A 120 -4.46 7.97 4.69
C ASN A 120 -3.10 8.65 4.77
N ILE A 121 -2.92 9.59 5.69
CA ILE A 121 -1.64 10.27 5.91
C ILE A 121 -0.60 9.26 6.42
N MET A 122 -0.95 8.46 7.43
CA MET A 122 -0.05 7.44 7.97
C MET A 122 0.33 6.38 6.94
N MET A 123 -0.66 5.90 6.19
CA MET A 123 -0.41 4.98 5.08
C MET A 123 0.50 5.61 4.03
N GLY A 124 0.24 6.87 3.63
CA GLY A 124 1.06 7.59 2.67
C GLY A 124 2.52 7.74 3.10
N ILE A 125 2.76 8.09 4.36
CA ILE A 125 4.13 8.17 4.92
C ILE A 125 4.79 6.80 4.91
N GLY A 126 4.11 5.75 5.37
CA GLY A 126 4.68 4.42 5.34
C GLY A 126 4.95 3.91 3.93
N PHE A 127 4.08 4.21 2.95
CA PHE A 127 4.33 3.87 1.53
C PHE A 127 5.60 4.53 1.02
N VAL A 128 5.84 5.81 1.34
CA VAL A 128 7.07 6.51 0.96
C VAL A 128 8.30 5.81 1.55
N VAL A 129 8.25 5.38 2.81
CA VAL A 129 9.32 4.62 3.45
C VAL A 129 9.59 3.32 2.70
N LEU A 130 8.56 2.52 2.41
CA LEU A 130 8.73 1.25 1.71
C LEU A 130 9.27 1.43 0.28
N PHE A 131 8.75 2.40 -0.47
CA PHE A 131 9.17 2.64 -1.84
C PHE A 131 10.64 3.09 -1.93
N ARG A 132 11.13 3.89 -0.98
CA ARG A 132 12.56 4.26 -0.92
C ARG A 132 13.48 3.04 -0.74
N HIS A 133 13.02 2.04 0.00
CA HIS A 133 13.75 0.79 0.23
C HIS A 133 13.45 -0.30 -0.80
N LYS A 134 12.84 0.06 -1.94
CA LYS A 134 12.49 -0.87 -3.04
C LYS A 134 11.60 -2.02 -2.54
N ALA A 135 10.60 -1.70 -1.73
CA ALA A 135 9.55 -2.60 -1.29
C ALA A 135 8.18 -2.05 -1.71
N SER A 136 7.21 -2.91 -1.96
CA SER A 136 5.82 -2.53 -2.26
C SER A 136 4.83 -3.30 -1.38
N LEU A 137 3.56 -2.94 -1.47
CA LEU A 137 2.43 -3.64 -0.85
C LEU A 137 1.31 -3.98 -1.85
N GLY A 138 1.52 -3.65 -3.12
CA GLY A 138 0.52 -3.83 -4.17
C GLY A 138 1.11 -4.55 -5.36
N GLY A 139 0.69 -5.79 -5.56
CA GLY A 139 1.02 -6.55 -6.76
C GLY A 139 0.21 -6.17 -8.00
N MET A 140 -0.89 -5.44 -7.81
CA MET A 140 -1.74 -4.92 -8.91
C MET A 140 -0.96 -4.03 -9.89
N ASN A 141 -0.05 -3.19 -9.41
CA ASN A 141 0.79 -2.37 -10.29
C ASN A 141 1.75 -3.22 -11.14
N ILE A 142 2.28 -4.31 -10.56
CA ILE A 142 3.15 -5.27 -11.27
C ILE A 142 2.33 -6.00 -12.35
N LEU A 143 1.10 -6.40 -12.02
CA LEU A 143 0.18 -6.98 -13.00
C LEU A 143 -0.14 -5.98 -14.12
N ALA A 144 -0.42 -4.72 -13.79
CA ALA A 144 -0.72 -3.68 -14.75
C ALA A 144 0.43 -3.47 -15.75
N LEU A 145 1.67 -3.41 -15.24
CA LEU A 145 2.87 -3.28 -16.07
C LEU A 145 3.10 -4.52 -16.95
N TRP A 146 2.90 -5.72 -16.39
CA TRP A 146 3.00 -6.96 -17.16
C TRP A 146 1.96 -7.05 -18.28
N LEU A 147 0.71 -6.65 -18.00
CA LEU A 147 -0.35 -6.58 -19.00
C LEU A 147 -0.04 -5.53 -20.07
N GLN A 148 0.54 -4.39 -19.70
CA GLN A 148 0.93 -3.36 -20.66
C GLN A 148 1.93 -3.90 -21.68
N GLU A 149 2.92 -4.66 -21.25
CA GLU A 149 3.89 -5.24 -22.17
C GLU A 149 3.33 -6.40 -22.99
N LYS A 150 2.46 -7.23 -22.41
CA LYS A 150 1.91 -8.41 -23.11
C LYS A 150 0.79 -8.04 -24.09
N SER A 151 -0.05 -7.06 -23.74
CA SER A 151 -1.30 -6.75 -24.46
C SER A 151 -1.37 -5.32 -24.99
N GLY A 152 -0.38 -4.46 -24.71
CA GLY A 152 -0.36 -3.06 -25.13
C GLY A 152 -1.29 -2.13 -24.34
N ILE A 153 -2.08 -2.66 -23.39
CA ILE A 153 -2.99 -1.86 -22.56
C ILE A 153 -2.18 -1.01 -21.58
N ARG A 154 -2.30 0.31 -21.65
CA ARG A 154 -1.60 1.21 -20.71
C ARG A 154 -1.91 0.83 -19.26
N ALA A 155 -0.88 0.64 -18.43
CA ALA A 155 -1.00 0.21 -17.03
C ALA A 155 -1.93 1.13 -16.24
N GLY A 156 -1.86 2.45 -16.47
CA GLY A 156 -2.76 3.41 -15.84
C GLY A 156 -4.24 3.20 -16.18
N LYS A 157 -4.58 2.80 -17.42
CA LYS A 157 -5.96 2.47 -17.79
C LYS A 157 -6.44 1.22 -17.07
N PHE A 158 -5.60 0.18 -17.02
CA PHE A 158 -5.93 -1.04 -16.28
C PHE A 158 -6.16 -0.76 -14.80
N GLN A 159 -5.24 -0.02 -14.17
CA GLN A 159 -5.38 0.37 -12.76
C GLN A 159 -6.67 1.16 -12.52
N MET A 160 -6.99 2.12 -13.39
CA MET A 160 -8.23 2.91 -13.30
C MET A 160 -9.49 2.04 -13.41
N VAL A 161 -9.49 1.02 -14.29
CA VAL A 161 -10.60 0.07 -14.40
C VAL A 161 -10.75 -0.72 -13.10
N VAL A 162 -9.66 -1.23 -12.53
CA VAL A 162 -9.76 -2.00 -11.29
C VAL A 162 -10.20 -1.12 -10.11
N ASP A 163 -9.65 0.09 -9.98
CA ASP A 163 -10.08 1.02 -8.94
C ASP A 163 -11.54 1.44 -9.11
N ALA A 164 -12.01 1.63 -10.35
CA ALA A 164 -13.43 1.87 -10.63
C ALA A 164 -14.29 0.68 -10.22
N CYS A 165 -13.90 -0.56 -10.54
CA CYS A 165 -14.61 -1.76 -10.08
C CYS A 165 -14.66 -1.85 -8.55
N ILE A 166 -13.56 -1.55 -7.85
CA ILE A 166 -13.51 -1.53 -6.39
C ILE A 166 -14.46 -0.46 -5.83
N VAL A 167 -14.45 0.75 -6.39
CA VAL A 167 -15.35 1.83 -5.96
C VAL A 167 -16.81 1.46 -6.22
N THR A 168 -17.15 0.92 -7.40
CA THR A 168 -18.51 0.47 -7.71
C THR A 168 -18.96 -0.63 -6.76
N ALA A 169 -18.12 -1.62 -6.47
CA ALA A 169 -18.43 -2.67 -5.49
C ALA A 169 -18.62 -2.08 -4.08
N SER A 170 -17.82 -1.08 -3.71
CA SER A 170 -17.90 -0.42 -2.41
C SER A 170 -19.19 0.38 -2.21
N LEU A 171 -19.89 0.80 -3.28
CA LEU A 171 -21.21 1.45 -3.17
C LEU A 171 -22.26 0.57 -2.47
N PHE A 172 -22.10 -0.76 -2.53
CA PHE A 172 -23.02 -1.72 -1.92
C PHE A 172 -22.62 -2.11 -0.49
N VAL A 173 -21.44 -1.68 -0.03
CA VAL A 173 -20.83 -2.16 1.23
C VAL A 173 -20.53 -1.02 2.20
N VAL A 174 -20.18 0.16 1.68
CA VAL A 174 -19.72 1.31 2.47
C VAL A 174 -20.72 2.46 2.35
N ASN A 175 -20.95 3.16 3.46
CA ASN A 175 -21.82 4.34 3.48
C ASN A 175 -21.30 5.47 2.57
N TRP A 176 -22.23 6.13 1.88
CA TRP A 176 -21.91 7.20 0.92
C TRP A 176 -20.99 8.31 1.46
N PRO A 177 -21.17 8.84 2.69
CA PRO A 177 -20.27 9.84 3.25
C PRO A 177 -18.84 9.31 3.40
N MET A 178 -18.69 8.06 3.84
CA MET A 178 -17.37 7.44 4.02
C MET A 178 -16.68 7.18 2.70
N LEU A 179 -17.42 6.89 1.63
CA LEU A 179 -16.85 6.75 0.28
C LEU A 179 -16.27 8.05 -0.23
N VAL A 180 -16.98 9.16 -0.09
CA VAL A 180 -16.47 10.49 -0.49
C VAL A 180 -15.20 10.82 0.27
N VAL A 181 -15.19 10.61 1.59
CA VAL A 181 -14.02 10.88 2.43
C VAL A 181 -12.86 9.94 2.11
N SER A 182 -13.16 8.68 1.75
CA SER A 182 -12.17 7.71 1.28
C SER A 182 -11.48 8.18 -0.01
N VAL A 183 -12.24 8.72 -0.97
CA VAL A 183 -11.69 9.28 -2.22
C VAL A 183 -10.83 10.51 -1.94
N VAL A 184 -11.30 11.43 -1.09
CA VAL A 184 -10.51 12.61 -0.67
C VAL A 184 -9.22 12.18 0.01
N GLY A 185 -9.32 11.26 0.96
CA GLY A 185 -8.17 10.72 1.68
C GLY A 185 -7.19 9.98 0.76
N ALA A 186 -7.67 9.19 -0.19
CA ALA A 186 -6.83 8.54 -1.19
C ALA A 186 -6.09 9.56 -2.07
N THR A 187 -6.72 10.70 -2.36
CA THR A 187 -6.07 11.81 -3.06
C THR A 187 -4.92 12.39 -2.22
N ILE A 188 -5.12 12.58 -0.91
CA ILE A 188 -4.07 13.03 0.02
C ILE A 188 -2.92 12.02 0.07
N LEU A 189 -3.23 10.74 0.23
CA LEU A 189 -2.25 9.65 0.23
C LEU A 189 -1.41 9.69 -1.06
N ASN A 190 -2.06 9.80 -2.22
CA ASN A 190 -1.38 9.87 -3.51
C ASN A 190 -0.53 11.13 -3.67
N LEU A 191 -0.98 12.28 -3.15
CA LEU A 191 -0.19 13.52 -3.13
C LEU A 191 1.06 13.37 -2.25
N ILE A 192 0.95 12.76 -1.07
CA ILE A 192 2.10 12.47 -0.19
C ILE A 192 3.13 11.63 -0.95
N ILE A 193 2.68 10.56 -1.61
CA ILE A 193 3.55 9.72 -2.43
C ILE A 193 4.16 10.54 -3.56
N ALA A 194 3.36 11.25 -4.37
CA ALA A 194 3.84 11.99 -5.54
C ALA A 194 4.83 13.12 -5.19
N MET A 195 4.64 13.80 -4.06
CA MET A 195 5.53 14.88 -3.61
C MET A 195 6.86 14.36 -3.08
N ASN A 196 6.85 13.20 -2.43
CA ASN A 196 8.02 12.61 -1.76
C ASN A 196 8.74 11.55 -2.60
N HIS A 197 8.07 11.01 -3.62
CA HIS A 197 8.58 10.02 -4.57
C HIS A 197 8.77 10.69 -5.94
N ARG A 198 9.76 11.58 -6.03
CA ARG A 198 10.21 12.17 -7.30
C ARG A 198 11.52 11.50 -7.75
N PRO A 199 11.62 11.00 -9.00
CA PRO A 199 12.90 10.57 -9.56
C PRO A 199 13.90 11.72 -9.49
N GLY A 200 15.06 11.51 -8.86
CA GLY A 200 16.19 12.46 -8.85
C GLY A 200 16.28 13.43 -7.67
N ARG A 201 15.32 13.47 -6.73
CA ARG A 201 15.41 14.41 -5.58
C ARG A 201 16.31 13.95 -4.42
N TYR A 202 16.62 12.65 -4.37
CA TYR A 202 17.50 12.04 -3.36
C TYR A 202 18.72 11.35 -4.00
N ALA A 203 19.06 11.75 -5.23
CA ALA A 203 20.37 11.45 -5.79
C ALA A 203 21.36 12.41 -5.12
N VAL A 204 21.83 12.02 -3.93
CA VAL A 204 23.09 12.52 -3.36
C VAL A 204 24.13 11.46 -3.67
#